data_AF-A0A960VA32-F1
#
_entry.id   AF-A0A960VA32-F1
#
_cell.length_a   1.000
_cell.length_b   1.000
_cell.length_c   1.000
_cell.angle_alpha   90.00
_cell.angle_beta   90.00
_cell.angle_gamma   90.00
#
_symmetry.space_group_name_H-M   'P 1'
#
loop_
_entity.id
_entity.type
_entity.pdbx_description
1 polymer ?
#
loop_
_entity_poly.entity_id
_entity_poly.type
_entity_poly.pdbx_seq_one_letter_code
_entity_poly.pdbx_strand_id
1 'polypeptide(L)' 'MANDINTCVLIGRLTRDPDYKMIGSSAVVNFSIANNRIFMQNNEKKEEVNYF' A
#
# COMPACT_ATOMS: atom_id res chain seq x y z
N MET A 1 18.02 9.10 -20.38
CA MET A 1 17.03 9.88 -19.61
C MET A 1 15.75 9.08 -19.64
N ALA A 2 15.14 8.77 -18.49
CA ALA A 2 13.83 8.12 -18.50
C ALA A 2 12.81 9.11 -19.08
N ASN A 3 11.98 8.65 -20.02
CA ASN A 3 11.01 9.50 -20.72
C ASN A 3 9.71 9.72 -19.94
N ASP A 4 9.47 8.93 -18.89
CA ASP A 4 8.18 8.89 -18.19
C ASP A 4 8.33 8.98 -16.67
N ILE A 5 7.23 9.35 -15.99
CA ILE A 5 7.14 9.47 -14.53
C ILE A 5 6.40 8.26 -13.97
N ASN A 6 7.06 7.54 -13.07
CA ASN A 6 6.43 6.52 -12.24
C ASN A 6 6.66 6.87 -10.76
N THR A 7 5.60 7.32 -10.09
CA THR A 7 5.62 7.71 -8.68
C THR A 7 4.37 7.21 -7.97
N CYS A 8 4.52 6.77 -6.73
CA CYS A 8 3.43 6.27 -5.89
C CYS A 8 3.58 6.80 -4.46
N VAL A 9 2.50 7.34 -3.90
CA VAL A 9 2.42 7.79 -2.50
C VAL A 9 1.28 7.03 -1.84
N LEU A 10 1.60 6.22 -0.84
CA LEU A 10 0.64 5.40 -0.09
C LEU A 10 0.60 5.86 1.37
N ILE A 11 -0.62 6.00 1.90
CA ILE A 11 -0.87 6.27 3.33
C ILE A 11 -1.82 5.19 3.83
N GLY A 12 -1.41 4.44 4.84
CA GLY A 12 -2.21 3.32 5.33
C GLY A 12 -1.60 2.65 6.54
N ARG A 13 -2.09 1.46 6.85
CA ARG A 13 -1.63 0.64 7.99
C ARG A 13 -1.06 -0.67 7.48
N LEU A 14 -0.01 -1.16 8.14
CA LEU A 14 0.48 -2.53 7.91
C LEU A 14 -0.60 -3.52 8.32
N THR A 15 -0.90 -4.49 7.46
CA THR A 15 -1.91 -5.52 7.75
C THR A 15 -1.36 -6.72 8.52
N ARG A 16 -0.03 -6.83 8.58
CA ARG A 16 0.74 -7.85 9.29
C ARG A 16 2.18 -7.36 9.49
N ASP A 17 2.93 -8.10 10.30
CA ASP A 17 4.37 -7.89 10.41
C ASP A 17 5.06 -8.11 9.06
N PRO A 18 6.03 -7.26 8.68
CA PRO A 18 6.76 -7.42 7.43
C PRO A 18 7.53 -8.74 7.35
N ASP A 19 7.50 -9.39 6.18
CA ASP A 19 8.25 -10.60 5.90
C ASP A 19 9.64 -10.24 5.38
N TYR A 20 10.64 -10.40 6.24
CA TYR A 20 12.03 -10.06 5.99
C TYR A 20 12.84 -11.26 5.51
N LYS A 21 13.63 -11.07 4.45
CA LYS A 21 14.51 -12.09 3.87
C LYS A 21 15.85 -11.50 3.47
N MET A 22 16.90 -12.30 3.60
CA MET A 22 18.20 -12.02 2.99
C MET A 22 18.34 -12.85 1.72
N ILE A 23 18.60 -12.18 0.60
CA ILE A 23 18.88 -12.83 -0.69
C ILE A 23 20.32 -12.48 -1.07
N GLY A 24 21.23 -13.45 -0.87
CA GLY A 24 22.66 -13.22 -0.98
C GLY A 24 23.13 -12.19 0.06
N SER A 25 23.70 -11.08 -0.40
CA SER A 25 24.12 -9.95 0.43
C SER A 25 23.06 -8.84 0.57
N SER A 26 21.89 -9.00 -0.04
CA SER A 26 20.84 -7.97 -0.07
C SER A 26 19.70 -8.30 0.91
N ALA A 27 19.23 -7.27 1.62
CA ALA A 27 18.05 -7.35 2.48
C ALA A 27 16.79 -6.99 1.68
N VAL A 28 15.78 -7.85 1.74
CA VAL A 28 14.50 -7.71 1.04
C VAL A 28 13.37 -7.83 2.05
N VAL A 29 12.37 -6.96 1.94
CA VAL A 29 11.19 -6.99 2.82
C VAL A 29 9.92 -6.93 1.98
N ASN A 30 8.97 -7.81 2.28
CA ASN A 30 7.60 -7.72 1.77
C ASN A 30 6.70 -7.25 2.90
N PHE A 31 5.91 -6.22 2.62
CA PHE A 31 4.90 -5.72 3.54
C PHE A 31 3.61 -5.45 2.77
N SER A 32 2.50 -5.42 3.49
CA SER A 32 1.19 -5.17 2.90
C SER A 32 0.53 -3.99 3.60
N ILE A 33 -0.08 -3.08 2.84
CA ILE A 33 -0.70 -1.84 3.33
C ILE A 33 -2.20 -1.88 3.06
N ALA A 34 -3.01 -1.61 4.09
CA ALA A 34 -4.43 -1.29 3.96
C ALA A 34 -4.63 0.23 3.93
N ASN A 35 -5.28 0.74 2.88
CA ASN A 35 -5.70 2.13 2.74
C ASN A 35 -7.23 2.20 2.84
N ASN A 36 -7.73 2.85 3.91
CA ASN A 36 -9.16 3.10 4.09
C ASN A 36 -9.57 4.37 3.34
N ARG A 37 -10.66 4.30 2.60
CA ARG A 37 -11.31 5.44 1.95
C ARG A 37 -12.77 5.50 2.38
N ILE A 38 -13.15 6.62 3.00
CA ILE A 38 -14.54 6.91 3.35
C ILE A 38 -15.07 7.93 2.34
N PHE A 39 -16.19 7.61 1.70
CA PHE A 39 -16.84 8.51 0.74
C PHE A 39 -18.37 8.41 0.83
N MET A 40 -19.06 9.45 0.36
CA MET A 40 -20.51 9.46 0.26
C MET A 40 -20.95 8.91 -1.09
N GLN A 41 -21.89 7.97 -1.11
CA GLN A 41 -22.56 7.52 -2.34
C GLN A 41 -24.06 7.42 -2.05
N ASN A 42 -24.90 8.07 -2.87
CA ASN A 42 -26.36 8.09 -2.70
C ASN A 42 -26.81 8.52 -1.29
N ASN A 43 -26.12 9.50 -0.71
CA ASN A 43 -26.36 10.02 0.64
C ASN A 43 -26.04 9.04 1.78
N GLU A 44 -25.38 7.91 1.48
CA GLU A 44 -24.87 6.96 2.47
C GLU A 44 -23.34 7.05 2.58
N LYS A 45 -22.82 6.96 3.81
CA LYS A 45 -21.39 6.81 4.06
C LYS A 45 -20.97 5.38 3.70
N LYS A 46 -20.09 5.24 2.72
CA LYS A 46 -19.45 3.98 2.37
C LYS A 46 -17.99 4.02 2.80
N GLU A 47 -17.54 2.90 3.36
CA GLU A 47 -16.15 2.66 3.68
C GLU A 47 -15.62 1.56 2.75
N GLU A 48 -14.48 1.84 2.13
CA GLU A 48 -13.78 0.92 1.26
C GLU A 48 -12.34 0.77 1.75
N VAL A 49 -11.79 -0.45 1.65
CA VAL A 49 -10.40 -0.75 2.01
C VAL A 49 -9.68 -1.31 0.81
N ASN A 50 -8.61 -0.63 0.40
CA ASN A 50 -7.72 -1.07 -0.65
C ASN A 50 -6.46 -1.72 -0.05
N TYR A 51 -6.03 -2.84 -0.61
CA TYR A 51 -4.85 -3.59 -0.16
C TYR A 51 -3.75 -3.52 -1.21
N PHE A 52 -2.53 -3.23 -0.75
CA PHE A 52 -1.31 -3.16 -1.54
C PHE A 52 -0.24 -4.07 -0.94
#